data_AF-A0A7K6P194-F1
#
_entry.id   AF-A0A7K6P194-F1
#
_cell.length_a   1.000
_cell.length_b   1.000
_cell.length_c   1.000
_cell.angle_alpha   90.00
_cell.angle_beta   90.00
_cell.angle_gamma   90.00
#
_symmetry.space_group_name_H-M   'P 1'
#
loop_
_entity.id
_entity.type
_entity.pdbx_description
1 polymer ?
#
loop_
_entity_poly.entity_id
_entity_poly.type
_entity_poly.pdbx_seq_one_letter_code
_entity_poly.pdbx_strand_id
1 'polypeptide(L)'
;EVELQTDGNRSGHLQNGELGELFGPEVNEEIVRIIAAQLAEIGDQFDKEIKARVVNDLVQHFLNENLSGEEITRRMSEAVEGLAQAIPSDMEREKALLVLAMVLTKKIANTMPSLLQRVFRTTVNYINQQLHSYIVRMVSAVRQ
;
A
#
# COMPACT_ATOMS: atom_id res chain seq x y z
N GLU A 1 54.49 3.49 14.69
CA GLU A 1 53.30 2.61 14.61
C GLU A 1 52.35 3.18 13.59
N VAL A 2 51.81 2.35 12.70
CA VAL A 2 51.01 2.77 11.54
C VAL A 2 49.55 2.81 11.97
N GLU A 3 49.01 4.01 12.15
CA GLU A 3 47.57 4.21 12.31
C GLU A 3 46.88 3.90 10.98
N LEU A 4 46.25 2.74 10.90
CA LEU A 4 45.42 2.38 9.76
C LEU A 4 44.07 3.10 9.92
N GLN A 5 43.97 4.28 9.30
CA GLN A 5 42.69 4.88 8.94
C GLN A 5 41.91 3.89 8.07
N THR A 6 40.74 3.49 8.53
CA THR A 6 39.77 2.81 7.68
C THR A 6 39.14 3.84 6.75
N ASP A 7 39.54 3.75 5.48
CA ASP A 7 38.98 4.46 4.34
C ASP A 7 37.44 4.36 4.32
N GLY A 8 36.84 5.44 3.88
CA GLY A 8 35.47 5.82 4.12
C GLY A 8 34.45 5.02 3.33
N ASN A 9 33.26 4.87 3.93
CA ASN A 9 32.05 4.73 3.14
C ASN A 9 31.25 6.03 3.25
N ARG A 10 31.65 7.02 2.46
CA ARG A 10 30.80 8.17 2.13
C ARG A 10 29.80 7.71 1.07
N SER A 11 28.87 6.85 1.47
CA SER A 11 27.74 6.52 0.62
C SER A 11 26.90 7.79 0.51
N GLY A 12 26.94 8.42 -0.67
CA GLY A 12 26.10 9.54 -1.02
C GLY A 12 24.64 9.11 -1.02
N HIS A 13 24.03 9.09 0.16
CA HIS A 13 22.59 8.99 0.26
C HIS A 13 22.05 10.40 0.09
N LEU A 14 21.69 10.75 -1.14
CA LEU A 14 20.81 11.88 -1.40
C LEU A 14 19.44 11.52 -0.83
N GLN A 15 19.29 11.73 0.48
CA GLN A 15 18.02 11.71 1.19
C GLN A 15 17.25 12.97 0.76
N ASN A 16 16.77 12.95 -0.49
CA ASN A 16 15.66 13.81 -0.86
C ASN A 16 14.40 13.11 -0.35
N GLY A 17 13.95 13.51 0.84
CA GLY A 17 12.62 13.15 1.30
C GLY A 17 12.50 13.18 2.81
N GLU A 18 11.81 14.19 3.31
CA GLU A 18 11.26 14.42 4.64
C GLU A 18 10.28 13.31 5.12
N LEU A 19 10.59 12.03 4.89
CA LEU A 19 9.76 10.90 5.33
C LEU A 19 10.24 10.28 6.64
N GLY A 20 11.42 10.65 7.13
CA GLY A 20 11.98 10.15 8.39
C GLY A 20 11.34 10.77 9.64
N GLU A 21 10.72 11.96 9.54
CA GLU A 21 10.17 12.69 10.69
C GLU A 21 8.66 12.50 10.91
N LEU A 22 7.94 11.84 10.00
CA LEU A 22 6.49 11.60 10.16
C LEU A 22 6.15 10.40 11.06
N PHE A 23 7.14 9.57 11.39
CA PHE A 23 6.95 8.41 12.25
C PHE A 23 7.63 8.69 13.59
N GLY A 24 6.82 8.94 14.62
CA GLY A 24 7.28 8.99 16.02
C GLY A 24 7.99 7.69 16.45
N PRO A 25 8.51 7.65 17.69
CA PRO A 25 9.71 6.91 18.09
C PRO A 25 9.72 5.45 17.61
N GLU A 26 10.77 5.11 16.87
CA GLU A 26 11.15 3.75 16.44
C GLU A 26 9.99 2.88 15.95
N VAL A 27 9.41 3.24 14.80
CA VAL A 27 8.74 2.22 13.99
C VAL A 27 9.82 1.22 13.57
N ASN A 28 9.83 0.05 14.22
CA ASN A 28 10.80 -1.01 13.93
C ASN A 28 10.66 -1.41 12.46
N GLU A 29 11.65 -1.03 11.64
CA GLU A 29 11.67 -1.27 10.20
C GLU A 29 11.59 -2.78 9.88
N GLU A 30 12.07 -3.64 10.78
CA GLU A 30 11.95 -5.10 10.67
C GLU A 30 10.49 -5.55 10.73
N ILE A 31 9.70 -5.00 11.65
CA ILE A 31 8.27 -5.29 11.76
C ILE A 31 7.53 -4.86 10.48
N VAL A 32 7.87 -3.69 9.94
CA VAL A 32 7.30 -3.21 8.68
C VAL A 32 7.64 -4.15 7.53
N ARG A 33 8.89 -4.63 7.46
CA ARG A 33 9.32 -5.60 6.43
C ARG A 33 8.57 -6.93 6.54
N ILE A 34 8.38 -7.46 7.75
CA ILE A 34 7.64 -8.71 7.98
C ILE A 34 6.18 -8.56 7.52
N ILE A 35 5.51 -7.48 7.94
CA ILE A 35 4.12 -7.20 7.55
C ILE A 35 4.02 -7.03 6.03
N ALA A 36 4.95 -6.29 5.41
CA ALA A 36 4.97 -6.08 3.97
C ALA A 36 5.13 -7.40 3.20
N ALA A 37 5.98 -8.31 3.67
CA ALA A 37 6.16 -9.63 3.06
C ALA A 37 4.88 -10.48 3.15
N GLN A 38 4.23 -10.49 4.31
CA GLN A 38 2.96 -11.21 4.50
C GLN A 38 1.84 -10.65 3.61
N LEU A 39 1.72 -9.32 3.54
CA LEU A 39 0.75 -8.67 2.66
C LEU A 39 1.04 -8.93 1.18
N ALA A 40 2.31 -9.01 0.79
CA ALA A 40 2.71 -9.34 -0.58
C ALA A 40 2.33 -10.79 -0.96
N GLU A 41 2.58 -11.76 -0.07
CA GLU A 41 2.22 -13.17 -0.30
C GLU A 41 0.72 -13.35 -0.52
N ILE A 42 -0.11 -12.76 0.34
CA ILE A 42 -1.58 -12.80 0.21
C ILE A 42 -2.01 -12.00 -1.03
N GLY A 43 -1.36 -10.87 -1.29
CA GLY A 43 -1.62 -10.05 -2.46
C GLY A 43 -1.40 -10.79 -3.77
N ASP A 44 -0.35 -11.59 -3.88
CA ASP A 44 -0.07 -12.40 -5.07
C ASP A 44 -1.09 -13.53 -5.28
N GLN A 45 -1.81 -13.96 -4.23
CA GLN A 45 -2.95 -14.86 -4.37
C GLN A 45 -4.15 -14.12 -4.97
N PHE A 46 -4.53 -12.96 -4.42
CA PHE A 46 -5.63 -12.16 -4.96
C PHE A 46 -5.36 -11.56 -6.34
N ASP A 47 -4.09 -11.31 -6.68
CA ASP A 47 -3.71 -10.80 -8.00
C ASP A 47 -4.20 -11.71 -9.15
N LYS A 48 -4.27 -13.03 -8.89
CA LYS A 48 -4.77 -14.04 -9.84
C LYS A 48 -6.29 -14.02 -9.99
N GLU A 49 -7.01 -13.59 -8.96
CA GLU A 49 -8.48 -13.57 -8.94
C GLU A 49 -9.06 -12.27 -9.49
N ILE A 50 -8.29 -11.18 -9.44
CA ILE A 50 -8.71 -9.87 -9.92
C ILE A 50 -8.75 -9.86 -11.45
N LYS A 51 -9.97 -9.70 -11.99
CA LYS A 51 -10.20 -9.59 -13.44
C LYS A 51 -9.64 -8.27 -13.98
N ALA A 52 -8.97 -8.34 -15.13
CA ALA A 52 -8.42 -7.17 -15.83
C ALA A 52 -9.47 -6.08 -16.11
N ARG A 53 -10.75 -6.46 -16.29
CA ARG A 53 -11.86 -5.51 -16.47
C ARG A 53 -11.98 -4.54 -15.30
N VAL A 54 -11.90 -5.02 -14.05
CA VAL A 54 -12.03 -4.17 -12.85
C VAL A 54 -10.89 -3.15 -12.80
N VAL A 55 -9.68 -3.58 -13.15
CA VAL A 55 -8.49 -2.71 -13.19
C VAL A 55 -8.64 -1.66 -14.28
N ASN A 56 -9.04 -2.04 -15.49
CA ASN A 56 -9.20 -1.12 -16.61
C ASN A 56 -10.29 -0.07 -16.34
N ASP A 57 -11.44 -0.48 -15.78
CA ASP A 57 -12.51 0.43 -15.39
C ASP A 57 -12.00 1.46 -14.36
N LEU A 58 -11.24 0.99 -13.36
CA LEU A 58 -10.65 1.86 -12.34
C LEU A 58 -9.58 2.79 -12.92
N VAL A 59 -8.72 2.31 -13.83
CA VAL A 59 -7.74 3.14 -14.57
C VAL A 59 -8.44 4.28 -15.32
N GLN A 60 -9.58 4.02 -15.99
CA GLN A 60 -10.35 5.07 -16.66
C GLN A 60 -10.85 6.15 -15.69
N HIS A 61 -11.28 5.75 -14.49
CA HIS A 61 -11.62 6.71 -13.44
C HIS A 61 -10.40 7.52 -12.97
N PHE A 62 -9.23 6.89 -12.82
CA PHE A 62 -7.98 7.57 -12.45
C PHE A 62 -7.43 8.51 -13.51
N LEU A 63 -7.73 8.27 -14.80
CA LEU A 63 -7.40 9.19 -15.88
C LEU A 63 -8.33 10.41 -15.94
N ASN A 64 -9.53 10.31 -15.37
CA ASN A 64 -10.45 11.43 -15.36
C ASN A 64 -10.03 12.49 -14.33
N GLU A 65 -9.36 13.54 -14.82
CA GLU A 65 -8.92 14.69 -14.01
C GLU A 65 -10.08 15.50 -13.43
N ASN A 66 -11.29 15.36 -13.97
CA ASN A 66 -12.48 16.05 -13.45
C ASN A 66 -13.01 15.41 -12.15
N LEU A 67 -12.56 14.20 -11.79
CA LEU A 67 -12.98 13.55 -10.55
C LEU A 67 -12.19 14.09 -9.36
N SER A 68 -12.90 14.51 -8.32
CA SER A 68 -12.30 14.90 -7.05
C SER A 68 -11.59 13.72 -6.38
N GLY A 69 -10.66 14.03 -5.47
CA GLY A 69 -9.96 13.02 -4.66
C GLY A 69 -10.91 12.12 -3.87
N GLU A 70 -12.04 12.65 -3.42
CA GLU A 70 -13.07 11.90 -2.68
C GLU A 70 -13.86 10.96 -3.59
N GLU A 71 -14.27 11.44 -4.76
CA GLU A 71 -15.00 10.63 -5.72
C GLU A 71 -14.17 9.44 -6.18
N ILE A 72 -12.88 9.65 -6.43
CA ILE A 72 -11.99 8.56 -6.81
C ILE A 72 -11.72 7.58 -5.66
N THR A 73 -11.66 8.08 -4.42
CA THR A 73 -11.58 7.23 -3.22
C THR A 73 -12.82 6.36 -3.08
N ARG A 74 -14.02 6.92 -3.35
CA ARG A 74 -15.28 6.18 -3.38
C ARG A 74 -15.28 5.09 -4.45
N ARG A 75 -14.84 5.39 -5.68
CA ARG A 75 -14.72 4.40 -6.76
C ARG A 75 -13.78 3.26 -6.40
N MET A 76 -12.67 3.58 -5.73
CA MET A 76 -11.75 2.57 -5.24
C MET A 76 -12.39 1.72 -4.14
N SER A 77 -13.13 2.32 -3.21
CA SER A 77 -13.89 1.59 -2.17
C SER A 77 -14.90 0.62 -2.78
N GLU A 78 -15.69 1.08 -3.76
CA GLU A 78 -16.67 0.25 -4.48
C GLU A 78 -16.00 -0.95 -5.15
N ALA A 79 -14.85 -0.74 -5.81
CA ALA A 79 -14.10 -1.81 -6.46
C ALA A 79 -13.54 -2.82 -5.44
N VAL A 80 -12.97 -2.34 -4.34
CA VAL A 80 -12.41 -3.18 -3.27
C VAL A 80 -13.52 -3.99 -2.58
N GLU A 81 -14.66 -3.38 -2.28
CA GLU A 81 -15.81 -4.06 -1.68
C GLU A 81 -16.41 -5.10 -2.62
N GLY A 82 -16.56 -4.78 -3.91
CA GLY A 82 -17.04 -5.72 -4.92
C GLY A 82 -16.14 -6.95 -5.06
N LEU A 83 -14.82 -6.77 -4.94
CA LEU A 83 -13.87 -7.88 -4.92
C LEU A 83 -13.90 -8.65 -3.60
N ALA A 84 -14.04 -7.97 -2.47
CA ALA A 84 -14.11 -8.60 -1.15
C ALA A 84 -15.34 -9.51 -0.99
N GLN A 85 -16.45 -9.21 -1.68
CA GLN A 85 -17.62 -10.08 -1.72
C GLN A 85 -17.38 -11.42 -2.41
N ALA A 86 -16.37 -11.51 -3.27
CA ALA A 86 -16.01 -12.76 -3.95
C ALA A 86 -15.06 -13.64 -3.12
N ILE A 87 -14.47 -13.10 -2.05
CA ILE A 87 -13.54 -13.82 -1.18
C ILE A 87 -14.34 -14.64 -0.15
N PRO A 88 -13.96 -15.91 0.12
CA PRO A 88 -14.63 -16.73 1.13
C PRO A 88 -14.52 -16.12 2.54
N SER A 89 -15.59 -16.27 3.34
CA SER A 89 -15.76 -15.69 4.68
C SER A 89 -14.77 -16.15 5.76
N ASP A 90 -13.81 -17.02 5.41
CA ASP A 90 -12.79 -17.55 6.33
C ASP A 90 -11.73 -16.50 6.69
N MET A 91 -11.55 -15.47 5.84
CA MET A 91 -10.58 -14.41 6.09
C MET A 91 -11.21 -13.18 6.75
N GLU A 92 -10.50 -12.55 7.69
CA GLU A 92 -10.90 -11.27 8.28
C GLU A 92 -11.16 -10.21 7.18
N ARG A 93 -12.36 -9.62 7.21
CA ARG A 93 -12.80 -8.67 6.18
C ARG A 93 -11.86 -7.48 6.05
N GLU A 94 -11.39 -6.90 7.15
CA GLU A 94 -10.47 -5.75 7.14
C GLU A 94 -9.14 -6.09 6.45
N LYS A 95 -8.63 -7.30 6.68
CA LYS A 95 -7.43 -7.83 6.00
C LYS A 95 -7.66 -7.99 4.51
N ALA A 96 -8.83 -8.48 4.11
CA ALA A 96 -9.23 -8.61 2.71
C ALA A 96 -9.24 -7.27 2.00
N LEU A 97 -9.92 -6.28 2.60
CA LEU A 97 -10.00 -4.93 2.05
C LEU A 97 -8.62 -4.29 1.93
N LEU A 98 -7.76 -4.46 2.94
CA LEU A 98 -6.38 -3.93 2.92
C LEU A 98 -5.57 -4.49 1.74
N VAL A 99 -5.52 -5.81 1.63
CA VAL A 99 -4.71 -6.48 0.61
C VAL A 99 -5.29 -6.21 -0.78
N LEU A 100 -6.61 -6.28 -0.96
CA LEU A 100 -7.26 -5.97 -2.24
C LEU A 100 -6.98 -4.54 -2.69
N ALA A 101 -7.03 -3.56 -1.78
CA ALA A 101 -6.68 -2.19 -2.09
C ALA A 101 -5.23 -2.11 -2.60
N MET A 102 -4.28 -2.69 -1.88
CA MET A 102 -2.85 -2.68 -2.27
C MET A 102 -2.59 -3.38 -3.62
N VAL A 103 -3.26 -4.51 -3.89
CA VAL A 103 -3.12 -5.23 -5.16
C VAL A 103 -3.70 -4.43 -6.31
N LEU A 104 -4.86 -3.78 -6.13
CA LEU A 104 -5.43 -2.88 -7.14
C LEU A 104 -4.48 -1.72 -7.43
N THR A 105 -3.89 -1.11 -6.41
CA THR A 105 -2.88 -0.05 -6.56
C THR A 105 -1.68 -0.53 -7.37
N LYS A 106 -1.13 -1.71 -7.03
CA LYS A 106 -0.02 -2.35 -7.76
C LYS A 106 -0.39 -2.58 -9.22
N LYS A 107 -1.57 -3.15 -9.50
CA LYS A 107 -2.03 -3.42 -10.86
C LYS A 107 -2.23 -2.15 -11.68
N ILE A 108 -2.83 -1.10 -11.11
CA ILE A 108 -3.00 0.20 -11.77
C ILE A 108 -1.65 0.82 -12.08
N ALA A 109 -0.73 0.85 -11.10
CA ALA A 109 0.61 1.42 -11.28
C ALA A 109 1.42 0.67 -12.36
N ASN A 110 1.30 -0.66 -12.43
CA ASN A 110 1.96 -1.46 -13.46
C ASN A 110 1.33 -1.27 -14.85
N THR A 111 0.01 -1.03 -14.91
CA THR A 111 -0.71 -0.79 -16.18
C THR A 111 -0.45 0.62 -16.71
N MET A 112 -0.41 1.60 -15.81
CA MET A 112 -0.28 3.01 -16.14
C MET A 112 0.62 3.72 -15.10
N PRO A 113 1.95 3.73 -15.31
CA PRO A 113 2.90 4.27 -14.34
C PRO A 113 2.71 5.77 -14.05
N SER A 114 2.13 6.53 -14.98
CA SER A 114 1.80 7.96 -14.78
C SER A 114 0.78 8.19 -13.66
N LEU A 115 -0.03 7.18 -13.31
CA LEU A 115 -1.01 7.26 -12.24
C LEU A 115 -0.44 6.92 -10.86
N LEU A 116 0.83 6.48 -10.75
CA LEU A 116 1.43 5.97 -9.51
C LEU A 116 1.20 6.91 -8.32
N GLN A 117 1.50 8.20 -8.47
CA GLN A 117 1.35 9.18 -7.39
C GLN A 117 -0.13 9.34 -6.99
N ARG A 118 -1.03 9.40 -7.98
CA ARG A 118 -2.47 9.58 -7.75
C ARG A 118 -3.08 8.36 -7.08
N VAL A 119 -2.82 7.17 -7.62
CA VAL A 119 -3.35 5.92 -7.08
C VAL A 119 -2.78 5.63 -5.70
N PHE A 120 -1.49 5.88 -5.47
CA PHE A 120 -0.87 5.71 -4.15
C PHE A 120 -1.53 6.61 -3.10
N ARG A 121 -1.68 7.91 -3.39
CA ARG A 121 -2.34 8.85 -2.48
C ARG A 121 -3.79 8.47 -2.18
N THR A 122 -4.56 8.08 -3.21
CA THR A 122 -5.94 7.61 -3.03
C THR A 122 -5.99 6.35 -2.18
N THR A 123 -5.05 5.43 -2.36
CA THR A 123 -4.95 4.19 -1.59
C THR A 123 -4.65 4.44 -0.13
N VAL A 124 -3.64 5.27 0.17
CA VAL A 124 -3.31 5.64 1.55
C VAL A 124 -4.47 6.38 2.22
N ASN A 125 -5.17 7.26 1.49
CA ASN A 125 -6.35 7.95 2.01
C ASN A 125 -7.49 6.97 2.35
N TYR A 126 -7.80 6.04 1.44
CA TYR A 126 -8.77 4.99 1.68
C TYR A 126 -8.43 4.17 2.93
N ILE A 127 -7.17 3.71 3.02
CA ILE A 127 -6.67 2.93 4.15
C ILE A 127 -6.78 3.72 5.46
N ASN A 128 -6.39 4.99 5.47
CA ASN A 128 -6.48 5.84 6.67
C ASN A 128 -7.93 6.12 7.08
N GLN A 129 -8.88 6.14 6.14
CA GLN A 129 -10.29 6.38 6.46
C GLN A 129 -11.00 5.10 6.92
N GLN A 130 -10.73 3.96 6.28
CA GLN A 130 -11.50 2.73 6.48
C GLN A 130 -10.79 1.69 7.37
N LEU A 131 -9.46 1.71 7.43
CA LEU A 131 -8.65 0.63 8.01
C LEU A 131 -7.66 1.12 9.08
N HIS A 132 -7.74 2.38 9.50
CA HIS A 132 -6.83 2.94 10.50
C HIS A 132 -6.81 2.13 11.79
N SER A 133 -8.00 1.82 12.35
CA SER A 133 -8.11 1.00 13.56
C SER A 133 -7.52 -0.40 13.38
N TYR A 134 -7.69 -1.02 12.20
CA TYR A 134 -7.14 -2.33 11.89
C TYR A 134 -5.60 -2.29 11.85
N ILE A 135 -5.01 -1.29 11.19
CA ILE A 135 -3.55 -1.14 11.11
C ILE A 135 -2.94 -0.91 12.49
N VAL A 136 -3.56 -0.06 13.32
CA VAL A 136 -3.10 0.16 14.70
C VAL A 136 -3.08 -1.16 15.47
N ARG A 137 -4.16 -1.97 15.41
CA ARG A 137 -4.20 -3.29 16.05
C ARG A 137 -3.13 -4.25 15.49
N MET A 138 -2.95 -4.27 14.17
CA MET A 138 -1.99 -5.15 13.52
C MET A 138 -0.55 -4.83 13.94
N VAL A 139 -0.18 -3.54 13.97
CA VAL A 139 1.15 -3.09 14.42
C VAL A 139 1.35 -3.38 15.91
N SER A 140 0.32 -3.25 16.75
CA SER A 140 0.40 -3.61 18.16
C SER A 140 0.55 -5.11 18.40
N ALA A 141 -0.09 -5.95 17.58
CA ALA A 141 -0.03 -7.41 17.73
C ALA A 141 1.35 -7.99 17.40
N VAL A 142 2.09 -7.40 16.45
CA VAL A 142 3.43 -7.88 16.06
C VAL A 142 4.53 -7.42 17.04
N ARG A 143 4.24 -6.46 17.93
CA ARG A 143 5.18 -6.00 18.96
C ARG A 143 5.20 -6.86 20.23
N GLN A 144 4.26 -7.80 20.39
CA GLN A 144 4.20 -8.74 21.52
C GLN A 144 4.91 -10.05 21.19
#